data_AF-A0A920JN75-F1
#
_entry.id   AF-A0A920JN75-F1
#
_cell.length_a   1.000
_cell.length_b   1.000
_cell.length_c   1.000
_cell.angle_alpha   90.00
_cell.angle_beta   90.00
_cell.angle_gamma   90.00
#
_symmetry.space_group_name_H-M   'P 1'
#
loop_
_entity.id
_entity.type
_entity.pdbx_description
1 polymer ?
#
loop_
_entity_poly.entity_id
_entity_poly.type
_entity_poly.pdbx_seq_one_letter_code
_entity_poly.pdbx_strand_id
1 'polypeptide(L)'
;MNEATRLINYSGGNLDDVLKRGWPRQRIGQHYFRPSPSWGGSCFPKDLVEVNNFYDKDKLNLPLISNIIKFKRYSCRLDFRKY
;
A
#
# COMPACT_ATOMS: atom_id res chain seq x y z
N MET A 1 1.97 -2.30 2.74
CA MET A 1 2.51 -1.93 4.06
C MET A 1 1.70 -0.88 4.80
N ASN A 2 1.32 0.26 4.19
CA ASN A 2 0.61 1.29 4.95
C ASN A 2 -0.74 0.80 5.55
N GLU A 3 -1.47 -0.11 4.89
CA GLU A 3 -2.67 -0.73 5.50
C GLU A 3 -2.30 -1.55 6.75
N ALA A 4 -1.23 -2.34 6.71
CA ALA A 4 -0.77 -3.10 7.87
C ALA A 4 -0.37 -2.15 9.01
N THR A 5 0.34 -1.06 8.72
CA THR A 5 0.65 0.00 9.70
C THR A 5 -0.60 0.60 10.31
N ARG A 6 -1.66 0.85 9.51
CA ARG A 6 -2.94 1.34 10.02
C ARG A 6 -3.56 0.38 11.03
N LEU A 7 -3.55 -0.92 10.71
CA LEU A 7 -4.10 -1.96 11.59
C LEU A 7 -3.29 -2.12 12.88
N ILE A 8 -1.95 -2.10 12.78
CA ILE A 8 -1.05 -2.17 13.94
C ILE A 8 -1.29 -0.98 14.87
N ASN A 9 -1.38 0.23 14.31
CA ASN A 9 -1.67 1.42 15.10
C ASN A 9 -3.06 1.36 15.74
N TYR A 10 -4.07 0.87 15.01
CA TYR A 10 -5.42 0.71 15.52
C TYR A 10 -5.48 -0.32 16.67
N SER A 11 -4.70 -1.39 16.59
CA SER A 11 -4.64 -2.43 17.64
C SER A 11 -3.73 -2.06 18.81
N GLY A 12 -3.09 -0.89 18.82
CA GLY A 12 -2.08 -0.51 19.82
C GLY A 12 -0.78 -1.31 19.74
N GLY A 13 -0.50 -1.96 18.61
CA GLY A 13 0.71 -2.75 18.40
C GLY A 13 1.93 -1.87 18.06
N ASN A 14 3.13 -2.43 18.26
CA ASN A 14 4.37 -1.77 17.90
C ASN A 14 4.78 -2.07 16.45
N LEU A 15 4.75 -1.04 15.60
CA LEU A 15 5.13 -1.13 14.19
C LEU A 15 6.56 -1.65 14.00
N ASP A 16 7.50 -1.18 14.82
CA ASP A 16 8.91 -1.53 14.68
C ASP A 16 9.18 -3.01 14.96
N ASP A 17 8.47 -3.58 15.94
CA ASP A 17 8.56 -5.00 16.23
C ASP A 17 8.00 -5.84 15.09
N VAL A 18 6.87 -5.44 14.52
CA VAL A 18 6.28 -6.14 13.36
C VAL A 18 7.20 -6.05 12.14
N LEU A 19 7.77 -4.88 11.86
CA LEU A 19 8.67 -4.68 10.70
C LEU A 19 10.03 -5.38 10.86
N LYS A 20 10.63 -5.36 12.06
CA LYS A 20 11.98 -5.91 12.29
C LYS A 20 11.98 -7.39 12.61
N ARG A 21 10.94 -7.90 13.28
CA ARG A 21 10.91 -9.26 13.85
C ARG A 21 9.91 -10.19 13.16
N GLY A 22 8.89 -9.66 12.46
CA GLY A 22 7.77 -10.46 11.94
C GLY A 22 7.93 -11.07 10.54
N TRP A 23 8.85 -10.58 9.70
CA TRP A 23 8.86 -10.93 8.27
C TRP A 23 9.95 -11.94 7.87
N PRO A 24 9.62 -13.01 7.13
CA PRO A 24 10.61 -13.93 6.58
C PRO A 24 11.46 -13.26 5.48
N ARG A 25 12.67 -12.87 5.85
CA ARG A 25 13.56 -12.02 5.03
C ARG A 25 14.03 -12.65 3.71
N GLN A 26 14.04 -13.98 3.60
CA GLN A 26 14.52 -14.69 2.40
C GLN A 26 13.52 -14.68 1.22
N ARG A 27 12.21 -14.83 1.48
CA ARG A 27 11.22 -14.90 0.39
C ARG A 27 10.64 -13.54 -0.02
N ILE A 28 10.54 -12.62 0.94
CA ILE A 28 9.84 -11.35 0.75
C ILE A 28 10.82 -10.22 0.40
N GLY A 29 12.05 -10.30 0.90
CA GLY A 29 13.04 -9.21 0.81
C GLY A 29 12.76 -8.06 1.78
N GLN A 30 13.67 -7.09 1.84
CA GLN A 30 13.58 -5.94 2.75
C GLN A 30 13.23 -4.62 2.04
N HIS A 31 13.32 -4.59 0.71
CA HIS A 31 13.10 -3.38 -0.06
C HIS A 31 11.61 -3.05 -0.16
N TYR A 32 11.27 -1.76 -0.22
CA TYR A 32 9.89 -1.26 -0.33
C TYR A 32 8.94 -1.58 0.86
N PHE A 33 9.48 -2.06 1.99
CA PHE A 33 8.73 -2.36 3.22
C PHE A 33 8.60 -1.18 4.20
N ARG A 34 8.94 0.04 3.76
CA ARG A 34 8.84 1.26 4.57
C ARG A 34 7.45 1.88 4.43
N PRO A 35 6.65 1.99 5.51
CA PRO A 35 5.38 2.68 5.44
C PRO A 35 5.58 4.19 5.23
N SER A 36 4.68 4.78 4.46
CA SER A 36 4.70 6.21 4.13
C SER A 36 3.27 6.76 4.07
N PRO A 37 3.07 8.10 4.06
CA PRO A 37 1.74 8.68 3.87
C PRO A 37 1.06 8.16 2.60
N SER A 38 1.83 8.05 1.53
CA SER A 38 1.48 7.37 0.28
C SER A 38 2.74 7.20 -0.57
N TRP A 39 2.64 6.48 -1.68
CA TRP A 39 3.62 6.49 -2.77
C TRP A 39 3.27 7.58 -3.79
N GLY A 40 4.30 8.28 -4.27
CA GLY A 40 4.21 9.42 -5.20
C GLY A 40 4.98 9.17 -6.49
N GLY A 41 5.53 10.24 -7.06
CA GLY A 41 6.24 10.19 -8.35
C GLY A 41 5.30 10.05 -9.55
N SER A 42 5.85 10.18 -10.75
CA SER A 42 5.08 10.08 -11.99
C SER A 42 4.88 8.64 -12.44
N CYS A 43 5.90 7.78 -12.33
CA CYS A 43 5.87 6.43 -12.92
C CYS A 43 4.83 5.52 -12.26
N PHE A 44 5.02 5.17 -10.99
CA PHE A 44 4.19 4.17 -10.32
C PHE A 44 2.67 4.47 -10.34
N PRO A 45 2.22 5.74 -10.17
CA PRO A 45 0.80 6.06 -10.32
C PRO A 45 0.28 5.98 -11.76
N LYS A 46 1.09 6.34 -12.75
CA LYS A 46 0.71 6.22 -14.16
C LYS A 46 0.60 4.75 -14.55
N ASP A 47 1.61 3.95 -14.23
CA ASP A 47 1.67 2.54 -14.59
C ASP A 47 0.46 1.77 -14.05
N LEU A 48 0.06 2.03 -12.78
CA LEU A 48 -1.13 1.38 -12.19
C LEU A 48 -2.45 1.80 -12.85
N VAL A 49 -2.57 3.07 -13.25
CA VAL A 49 -3.76 3.56 -13.96
C VAL A 49 -3.83 2.93 -15.36
N GLU A 50 -2.70 2.85 -16.07
CA GLU A 50 -2.64 2.24 -17.39
C GLU A 50 -2.94 0.74 -17.34
N VAL A 51 -2.42 0.00 -16.35
CA VAL A 51 -2.81 -1.40 -16.15
C VAL A 51 -4.33 -1.52 -15.96
N ASN A 52 -4.94 -0.62 -15.19
CA ASN A 52 -6.39 -0.60 -14.96
C ASN A 52 -7.22 -0.18 -16.20
N ASN A 53 -6.60 0.45 -17.19
CA ASN A 53 -7.22 0.83 -18.46
C ASN A 53 -6.97 -0.20 -19.56
N PHE A 54 -5.92 -1.01 -19.45
CA PHE A 54 -5.48 -1.94 -20.49
C PHE A 54 -6.37 -3.19 -20.59
N TYR A 55 -6.83 -3.74 -19.46
CA TYR A 55 -7.61 -4.98 -19.47
C TYR A 55 -9.10 -4.72 -19.69
N ASP A 56 -9.75 -5.69 -20.32
CA ASP A 56 -11.20 -5.74 -20.49
C ASP A 56 -11.87 -6.06 -19.15
N LYS A 57 -12.54 -5.05 -18.56
CA LYS A 57 -13.18 -5.15 -17.24
C LYS A 57 -14.33 -6.15 -17.21
N ASP A 58 -14.93 -6.45 -18.37
CA ASP A 58 -16.03 -7.42 -18.47
C ASP A 58 -15.52 -8.86 -18.47
N LYS A 59 -14.25 -9.08 -18.84
CA LYS A 59 -13.60 -10.40 -18.88
C LYS A 59 -12.72 -10.67 -17.67
N LEU A 60 -12.14 -9.64 -17.06
CA LEU A 60 -11.19 -9.77 -15.96
C LEU A 60 -11.46 -8.72 -14.89
N ASN A 61 -11.71 -9.18 -13.66
CA ASN A 61 -11.83 -8.32 -12.50
C ASN A 61 -10.51 -8.33 -11.71
N LEU A 62 -9.88 -7.16 -11.55
CA LEU A 62 -8.66 -6.98 -10.76
C LEU A 62 -8.93 -6.16 -9.48
N PRO A 63 -9.62 -6.75 -8.48
CA PRO A 63 -9.98 -6.03 -7.25
C PRO A 63 -8.75 -5.58 -6.47
N LEU A 64 -7.63 -6.32 -6.57
CA LEU A 64 -6.38 -5.98 -5.89
C LEU A 64 -5.80 -4.64 -6.39
N ILE A 65 -5.71 -4.47 -7.71
CA ILE A 65 -5.15 -3.24 -8.32
C ILE A 65 -6.08 -2.05 -8.02
N SER A 66 -7.39 -2.25 -8.18
CA SER A 66 -8.39 -1.24 -7.85
C SER A 66 -8.29 -0.78 -6.38
N ASN A 67 -8.14 -1.73 -5.45
CA ASN A 67 -7.96 -1.43 -4.03
C ASN A 67 -6.66 -0.70 -3.74
N ILE A 68 -5.55 -1.05 -4.41
CA ILE A 68 -4.26 -0.35 -4.27
C ILE A 68 -4.41 1.12 -4.71
N ILE A 69 -5.04 1.38 -5.86
CA ILE A 69 -5.28 2.74 -6.37
C ILE A 69 -6.17 3.54 -5.41
N LYS A 70 -7.26 2.93 -4.91
CA LYS A 70 -8.17 3.56 -3.94
C LYS A 70 -7.45 3.88 -2.63
N PHE A 71 -6.67 2.94 -2.13
CA PHE A 71 -5.95 3.06 -0.86
C PHE A 71 -4.90 4.16 -0.88
N LYS A 72 -4.24 4.42 -2.02
CA LYS A 72 -3.31 5.54 -2.20
C LYS A 72 -3.90 6.87 -1.68
N ARG A 73 -5.08 7.22 -2.18
CA ARG A 73 -5.77 8.48 -1.82
C ARG A 73 -6.17 8.49 -0.35
N TYR A 74 -6.65 7.36 0.15
CA TYR A 74 -7.07 7.20 1.54
C TYR A 74 -5.91 7.36 2.51
N SER A 75 -4.79 6.68 2.27
CA SER A 75 -3.57 6.74 3.10
C SER A 75 -3.03 8.17 3.18
N CYS A 76 -2.94 8.86 2.04
CA CYS A 76 -2.48 10.25 1.98
C CYS A 76 -3.40 11.18 2.81
N ARG A 77 -4.72 11.04 2.63
CA ARG A 77 -5.72 11.84 3.36
C ARG A 77 -5.69 11.60 4.87
N LEU A 78 -5.49 10.36 5.31
CA LEU A 78 -5.41 10.04 6.73
C LEU A 78 -4.21 10.69 7.40
N ASP A 79 -3.08 10.73 6.71
CA ASP A 79 -1.86 11.32 7.27
C ASP A 79 -1.99 12.84 7.43
N PHE A 80 -2.57 13.53 6.42
CA PHE A 80 -2.88 14.96 6.53
C PHE A 80 -3.89 15.31 7.64
N ARG A 81 -4.72 14.35 8.09
CA ARG A 81 -5.68 14.56 9.19
C ARG A 81 -5.07 14.42 10.58
N LYS A 82 -3.81 13.98 10.69
CA LYS A 82 -3.11 13.89 11.98
C LYS A 82 -2.52 15.24 12.43
N TYR A 83 -2.53 16.24 11.55
CA TYR A 83 -2.09 17.62 11.77
C TYR A 83 -3.29 18.56 11.65
#